data_AF-W3X8N8-F1
#
_entry.id   AF-W3X8N8-F1
#
_cell.length_a   1.000
_cell.length_b   1.000
_cell.length_c   1.000
_cell.angle_alpha   90.00
_cell.angle_beta   90.00
_cell.angle_gamma   90.00
#
_symmetry.space_group_name_H-M   'P 1'
#
loop_
_entity.id
_entity.type
_entity.pdbx_description
1 polymer ?
#
loop_
_entity_poly.entity_id
_entity_poly.type
_entity_poly.pdbx_seq_one_letter_code
_entity_poly.pdbx_strand_id
1 'polypeptide(L)'
;MAVRSVWNRVRINQRWRAFGDFSFYMFYFATWIPVVVMLKSYVGEVVSINGPSMYPYLNSDKDSSLRRDLVWSYKFRPQEGLARGMIITFWSPLDPEKVVVKRIIGLEGDIIRTREPYPARTVQVPVGHIWVEGDGAARDTLDSETYGPISTGLVIGKATHILWPLHKAGRIKWWEYAGKFRNPEGRMQ
;
A
#
# COMPACT_ATOMS: atom_id res chain seq x y z
N MET A 1 -50.44 34.33 45.42
CA MET A 1 -50.12 33.71 44.12
C MET A 1 -48.61 33.68 43.93
N ALA A 2 -47.94 32.54 44.17
CA ALA A 2 -46.50 32.41 43.90
C ALA A 2 -46.11 30.95 43.60
N VAL A 3 -46.51 30.46 42.43
CA VAL A 3 -46.06 29.16 41.90
C VAL A 3 -45.53 29.38 40.47
N ARG A 4 -44.40 30.08 40.34
CA ARG A 4 -43.73 30.28 39.03
C ARG A 4 -42.20 30.20 39.08
N SER A 5 -41.56 29.88 40.20
CA SER A 5 -40.08 29.95 40.33
C SER A 5 -39.33 28.61 40.28
N VAL A 6 -40.02 27.48 40.35
CA VAL A 6 -39.37 26.15 40.43
C VAL A 6 -39.08 25.55 39.04
N TRP A 7 -39.96 25.79 38.06
CA TRP A 7 -39.85 25.20 36.72
C TRP A 7 -38.71 25.78 35.86
N ASN A 8 -38.31 27.04 36.07
CA ASN A 8 -37.22 27.66 35.31
C ASN A 8 -35.81 27.22 35.76
N ARG A 9 -35.68 26.60 36.93
CA ARG A 9 -34.38 26.12 37.45
C ARG A 9 -34.01 24.73 36.94
N VAL A 10 -35.00 23.94 36.50
CA VAL A 10 -34.80 22.56 36.03
C VAL A 10 -34.39 22.51 34.55
N ARG A 11 -34.82 23.49 33.74
CA ARG A 11 -34.58 23.50 32.29
C ARG A 11 -33.20 24.02 31.87
N ILE A 12 -32.56 24.84 32.71
CA ILE A 12 -31.23 25.41 32.43
C ILE A 12 -30.12 24.35 32.65
N ASN A 13 -30.27 23.47 33.63
CA ASN A 13 -29.24 22.45 33.93
C ASN A 13 -29.11 21.32 32.89
N GLN A 14 -30.09 21.11 32.02
CA GLN A 14 -29.97 20.07 30.97
C GLN A 14 -29.15 20.52 29.76
N ARG A 15 -29.18 21.82 29.40
CA ARG A 15 -28.40 22.35 28.26
C ARG A 15 -26.90 22.43 28.57
N TRP A 16 -26.51 22.74 29.80
CA TRP A 16 -25.08 22.81 30.19
C TRP A 16 -24.44 21.43 30.40
N ARG A 17 -25.22 20.40 30.78
CA ARG A 17 -24.73 19.02 30.91
C ARG A 17 -24.50 18.35 29.55
N ALA A 18 -25.45 18.50 28.61
CA ALA A 18 -25.29 17.94 27.26
C ALA A 18 -24.08 18.52 26.49
N PHE A 19 -23.76 19.80 26.68
CA PHE A 19 -22.55 20.41 26.10
C PHE A 19 -21.26 19.91 26.78
N GLY A 20 -21.27 19.69 28.09
CA GLY A 20 -20.13 19.10 28.82
C GLY A 20 -19.88 17.64 28.42
N ASP A 21 -20.94 16.85 28.32
CA ASP A 21 -20.86 15.45 27.90
C ASP A 21 -20.37 15.34 26.45
N PHE A 22 -20.91 16.16 25.53
CA PHE A 22 -20.46 16.22 24.14
C PHE A 22 -18.98 16.60 24.02
N SER A 23 -18.54 17.62 24.76
CA SER A 23 -17.14 18.03 24.78
C SER A 23 -16.23 16.93 25.34
N PHE A 24 -16.64 16.24 26.40
CA PHE A 24 -15.92 15.12 26.98
C PHE A 24 -15.76 13.94 26.00
N TYR A 25 -16.82 13.55 25.28
CA TYR A 25 -16.73 12.52 24.24
C TYR A 25 -15.82 12.95 23.07
N MET A 26 -15.83 14.23 22.70
CA MET A 26 -14.92 14.77 21.69
C MET A 26 -13.45 14.69 22.12
N PHE A 27 -13.13 15.08 23.36
CA PHE A 27 -11.78 14.95 23.89
C PHE A 27 -11.34 13.49 23.97
N TYR A 28 -12.22 12.59 24.41
CA TYR A 28 -11.95 11.16 24.42
C TYR A 28 -11.62 10.64 23.01
N PHE A 29 -12.40 11.01 21.98
CA PHE A 29 -12.10 10.65 20.59
C PHE A 29 -10.76 11.23 20.11
N ALA A 30 -10.46 12.49 20.46
CA ALA A 30 -9.19 13.13 20.09
C ALA A 30 -7.97 12.40 20.66
N THR A 31 -8.07 11.82 21.87
CA THR A 31 -6.97 11.02 22.46
C THR A 31 -6.65 9.75 21.67
N TRP A 32 -7.58 9.23 20.86
CA TRP A 32 -7.34 8.08 19.99
C TRP A 32 -6.64 8.44 18.67
N ILE A 33 -6.58 9.72 18.29
CA ILE A 33 -5.95 10.15 17.03
C ILE A 33 -4.48 9.73 16.95
N PRO A 34 -3.61 10.01 17.96
CA PRO A 34 -2.21 9.58 17.93
C PRO A 34 -2.05 8.06 17.84
N VAL A 35 -2.96 7.30 18.48
CA VAL A 35 -2.96 5.83 18.43
C VAL A 35 -3.22 5.34 17.01
N VAL A 36 -4.24 5.90 16.35
CA VAL A 36 -4.56 5.56 14.95
C VAL A 36 -3.42 5.95 14.00
N VAL A 37 -2.82 7.12 14.21
CA VAL A 37 -1.64 7.56 13.42
C VAL A 37 -0.48 6.60 13.61
N MET A 38 -0.15 6.23 14.85
CA MET A 38 0.91 5.27 15.15
C MET A 38 0.65 3.91 14.48
N LEU A 39 -0.57 3.39 14.59
CA LEU A 39 -0.93 2.12 13.94
C LEU A 39 -0.77 2.19 12.42
N LYS A 40 -1.20 3.29 11.79
CA LYS A 40 -1.03 3.51 10.34
C LYS A 40 0.44 3.64 9.93
N SER A 41 1.26 4.26 10.76
CA SER A 41 2.68 4.46 10.48
C SER A 41 3.50 3.18 10.67
N TYR A 42 3.24 2.39 11.71
CA TYR A 42 4.10 1.26 12.09
C TYR A 42 3.54 -0.13 11.75
N VAL A 43 2.22 -0.32 11.74
CA VAL A 43 1.61 -1.65 11.55
C VAL A 43 1.25 -1.86 10.08
N GLY A 44 0.43 -0.96 9.55
CA GLY A 44 -0.02 -1.08 8.17
C GLY A 44 -1.11 -0.08 7.82
N GLU A 45 -1.32 0.09 6.52
CA GLU A 45 -2.33 0.99 5.98
C GLU A 45 -3.07 0.34 4.82
N VAL A 46 -4.27 0.86 4.57
CA VAL A 46 -5.04 0.51 3.37
C VAL A 46 -4.58 1.43 2.24
N VAL A 47 -3.99 0.84 1.21
CA VAL A 47 -3.52 1.56 0.01
C VAL A 47 -4.54 1.34 -1.10
N SER A 48 -5.01 2.44 -1.69
CA SER A 48 -5.85 2.43 -2.89
C SER A 48 -4.98 2.40 -4.12
N ILE A 49 -5.15 1.40 -4.98
CA ILE A 49 -4.37 1.25 -6.21
C ILE A 49 -5.05 1.99 -7.34
N ASN A 50 -4.40 3.05 -7.81
CA ASN A 50 -4.85 3.87 -8.93
C ASN A 50 -3.82 3.77 -10.05
N GLY A 51 -3.94 2.76 -10.92
CA GLY A 51 -3.06 2.64 -12.07
C GLY A 51 -3.18 1.31 -12.84
N PRO A 52 -2.72 1.28 -14.11
CA PRO A 52 -2.64 0.05 -14.92
C PRO A 52 -1.50 -0.88 -14.50
N SER A 53 -0.54 -0.41 -13.69
CA SER A 53 0.77 -1.05 -13.68
C SER A 53 0.83 -2.44 -13.03
N MET A 54 -0.20 -2.82 -12.27
CA MET A 54 -0.34 -4.14 -11.66
C MET A 54 -1.47 -4.98 -12.31
N TYR A 55 -2.01 -4.52 -13.44
CA TYR A 55 -2.99 -5.28 -14.23
C TYR A 55 -2.31 -6.50 -14.86
N PRO A 56 -2.91 -7.70 -14.92
CA PRO A 56 -4.28 -8.04 -14.54
C PRO A 56 -4.45 -8.49 -13.08
N TYR A 57 -3.37 -8.61 -12.29
CA TYR A 57 -3.44 -9.15 -10.93
C TYR A 57 -4.18 -8.21 -9.96
N LEU A 58 -3.85 -6.92 -10.01
CA LEU A 58 -4.55 -5.85 -9.32
C LEU A 58 -5.19 -4.94 -10.36
N ASN A 59 -6.37 -4.44 -10.06
CA ASN A 59 -7.16 -3.53 -10.88
C ASN A 59 -7.70 -4.17 -12.17
N SER A 60 -8.12 -5.44 -12.10
CA SER A 60 -8.62 -6.18 -13.27
C SER A 60 -10.01 -5.74 -13.76
N ASP A 61 -10.80 -5.02 -12.94
CA ASP A 61 -12.17 -4.59 -13.28
C ASP A 61 -12.20 -3.14 -13.81
N LYS A 62 -11.07 -2.65 -14.34
CA LYS A 62 -10.87 -1.28 -14.82
C LYS A 62 -11.96 -0.81 -15.79
N ASP A 63 -12.42 -1.71 -16.66
CA ASP A 63 -13.39 -1.40 -17.71
C ASP A 63 -14.85 -1.53 -17.26
N SER A 64 -15.12 -2.26 -16.17
CA SER A 64 -16.49 -2.58 -15.73
C SER A 64 -16.91 -1.83 -14.47
N SER A 65 -15.97 -1.29 -13.69
CA SER A 65 -16.30 -0.55 -12.49
C SER A 65 -15.26 0.52 -12.20
N LEU A 66 -15.71 1.75 -11.89
CA LEU A 66 -14.90 2.84 -11.31
C LEU A 66 -14.28 2.49 -9.94
N ARG A 67 -14.28 1.21 -9.56
CA ARG A 67 -13.86 0.72 -8.25
C ARG A 67 -12.37 0.49 -8.26
N ARG A 68 -11.73 1.02 -7.22
CA ARG A 68 -10.29 0.91 -6.99
C ARG A 68 -10.05 -0.30 -6.08
N ASP A 69 -9.00 -1.05 -6.37
CA ASP A 69 -8.59 -2.13 -5.49
C ASP A 69 -7.97 -1.53 -4.22
N LEU A 70 -8.45 -2.00 -3.07
CA LEU A 70 -7.90 -1.64 -1.76
C LEU A 70 -7.05 -2.81 -1.27
N VAL A 71 -5.79 -2.53 -0.98
CA VAL A 71 -4.82 -3.52 -0.55
C VAL A 71 -4.28 -3.15 0.83
N TRP A 72 -4.15 -4.16 1.69
CA TRP A 72 -3.50 -4.05 2.97
C TRP A 72 -1.98 -4.07 2.79
N SER A 73 -1.35 -2.92 3.05
CA SER A 73 0.11 -2.79 3.09
C SER A 73 0.59 -2.95 4.54
N TYR A 74 1.35 -4.02 4.78
CA TYR A 74 1.96 -4.31 6.08
C TYR A 74 3.32 -3.62 6.17
N LYS A 75 3.47 -2.71 7.14
CA LYS A 75 4.63 -1.81 7.27
C LYS A 75 5.61 -2.19 8.38
N PHE A 76 5.33 -3.23 9.14
CA PHE A 76 6.25 -3.67 10.18
C PHE A 76 7.42 -4.43 9.54
N ARG A 77 8.66 -3.94 9.76
CA ARG A 77 9.90 -4.50 9.21
C ARG A 77 9.82 -4.83 7.71
N PRO A 78 9.53 -3.84 6.87
CA PRO A 78 9.20 -4.09 5.47
C PRO A 78 10.40 -4.60 4.66
N GLN A 79 11.63 -4.36 5.11
CA GLN A 79 12.86 -4.79 4.46
C GLN A 79 13.26 -6.24 4.77
N GLU A 80 12.73 -6.85 5.83
CA GLU A 80 13.14 -8.20 6.25
C GLU A 80 12.36 -9.27 5.52
N GLY A 81 12.98 -10.35 5.04
CA GLY A 81 12.27 -11.46 4.39
C GLY A 81 11.57 -11.03 3.10
N LEU A 82 12.25 -10.22 2.28
CA LEU A 82 11.84 -9.95 0.90
C LEU A 82 12.09 -11.21 0.07
N ALA A 83 11.08 -11.64 -0.68
CA ALA A 83 11.17 -12.79 -1.57
C ALA A 83 10.67 -12.41 -2.97
N ARG A 84 11.14 -13.15 -3.97
CA ARG A 84 10.64 -13.03 -5.34
C ARG A 84 9.13 -13.29 -5.39
N GLY A 85 8.45 -12.57 -6.25
CA GLY A 85 7.00 -12.62 -6.41
C GLY A 85 6.22 -11.79 -5.40
N MET A 86 6.82 -11.31 -4.30
CA MET A 86 6.15 -10.42 -3.34
C MET A 86 5.77 -9.09 -3.98
N ILE A 87 4.64 -8.55 -3.55
CA ILE A 87 4.18 -7.22 -3.97
C ILE A 87 4.51 -6.24 -2.84
N ILE A 88 5.14 -5.13 -3.20
CA ILE A 88 5.59 -4.12 -2.25
C ILE A 88 5.08 -2.73 -2.63
N THR A 89 4.94 -1.90 -1.61
CA THR A 89 4.71 -0.46 -1.72
C THR A 89 6.01 0.26 -1.37
N PHE A 90 6.47 1.16 -2.24
CA PHE A 90 7.71 1.91 -2.02
C PHE A 90 7.59 3.33 -2.58
N TRP A 91 8.49 4.21 -2.15
CA TRP A 91 8.58 5.57 -2.69
C TRP A 91 9.21 5.55 -4.08
N SER A 92 8.57 6.20 -5.05
CA SER A 92 9.08 6.26 -6.42
C SER A 92 10.42 7.01 -6.46
N PRO A 93 11.48 6.42 -7.05
CA PRO A 93 12.77 7.10 -7.17
C PRO A 93 12.71 8.31 -8.12
N LEU A 94 11.74 8.34 -9.03
CA LEU A 94 11.52 9.46 -9.96
C LEU A 94 10.69 10.60 -9.34
N ASP A 95 9.85 10.28 -8.36
CA ASP A 95 8.92 11.22 -7.74
C ASP A 95 8.71 10.86 -6.25
N PRO A 96 9.48 11.48 -5.34
CA PRO A 96 9.46 11.12 -3.92
C PRO A 96 8.11 11.30 -3.22
N GLU A 97 7.18 12.06 -3.80
CA GLU A 97 5.84 12.26 -3.24
C GLU A 97 4.89 11.12 -3.59
N LYS A 98 5.26 10.24 -4.54
CA LYS A 98 4.42 9.15 -5.02
C LYS A 98 4.83 7.80 -4.43
N VAL A 99 3.86 7.14 -3.80
CA VAL A 99 3.95 5.72 -3.45
C VAL A 99 3.49 4.87 -4.63
N VAL A 100 4.32 3.90 -5.00
CA VAL A 100 4.05 2.97 -6.11
C VAL A 100 3.98 1.54 -5.61
N VAL A 101 3.17 0.72 -6.29
CA VAL A 101 2.99 -0.70 -6.01
C VAL A 101 3.58 -1.50 -7.17
N LYS A 102 4.55 -2.36 -6.88
CA LYS A 102 5.20 -3.25 -7.87
C LYS A 102 5.48 -4.62 -7.29
N ARG A 103 5.80 -5.56 -8.17
CA ARG A 103 6.20 -6.91 -7.80
C ARG A 103 7.72 -7.04 -7.83
N ILE A 104 8.28 -7.74 -6.84
CA ILE A 104 9.70 -8.11 -6.80
C ILE A 104 9.95 -9.25 -7.78
N ILE A 105 10.84 -9.02 -8.73
CA ILE A 105 11.28 -10.01 -9.72
C ILE A 105 12.66 -10.54 -9.36
N GLY A 106 13.56 -9.67 -8.91
CA GLY A 106 14.94 -10.03 -8.54
C GLY A 106 15.33 -9.46 -7.18
N LEU A 107 16.14 -10.22 -6.45
CA LEU A 107 16.77 -9.84 -5.20
C LEU A 107 18.27 -9.57 -5.43
N GLU A 108 18.96 -9.12 -4.40
CA GLU A 108 20.40 -8.90 -4.43
C GLU A 108 21.18 -10.10 -4.98
N GLY A 109 22.12 -9.84 -5.88
CA GLY A 109 22.92 -10.86 -6.56
C GLY A 109 22.26 -11.52 -7.76
N ASP A 110 20.95 -11.37 -7.96
CA ASP A 110 20.24 -11.96 -9.10
C ASP A 110 20.67 -11.31 -10.42
N ILE A 111 20.73 -12.13 -11.47
CA ILE A 111 20.95 -11.66 -12.85
C ILE A 111 19.61 -11.70 -13.58
N ILE A 112 19.08 -10.53 -13.88
CA ILE A 112 17.78 -10.37 -14.54
C ILE A 112 17.98 -9.94 -15.99
N ARG A 113 17.18 -10.54 -16.88
CA ARG A 113 17.08 -10.09 -18.28
C ARG A 113 16.13 -8.91 -18.38
N THR A 114 16.67 -7.77 -18.78
CA THR A 114 15.96 -6.49 -18.89
C THR A 114 15.31 -6.35 -20.28
N ARG A 115 14.38 -5.39 -20.38
CA ARG A 115 13.80 -4.94 -21.65
C ARG A 115 14.16 -3.47 -21.88
N GLU A 116 13.92 -3.00 -23.09
CA GLU A 116 13.91 -1.57 -23.38
C GLU A 116 12.88 -0.87 -22.48
N PRO A 117 13.20 0.28 -21.88
CA PRO A 117 14.28 1.20 -22.25
C PRO A 117 15.64 1.00 -21.53
N TYR A 118 15.83 -0.08 -20.75
CA TYR A 118 17.07 -0.27 -20.01
C TYR A 118 18.29 -0.48 -20.94
N PRO A 119 19.45 0.17 -20.69
CA PRO A 119 20.57 0.19 -21.65
C PRO A 119 21.29 -1.15 -21.81
N ALA A 120 21.33 -1.97 -20.76
CA ALA A 120 21.91 -3.31 -20.81
C ALA A 120 20.83 -4.35 -21.10
N ARG A 121 21.21 -5.52 -21.65
CA ARG A 121 20.31 -6.69 -21.83
C ARG A 121 20.14 -7.53 -20.57
N THR A 122 21.09 -7.43 -19.66
CA THR A 122 21.10 -8.13 -18.39
C THR A 122 21.65 -7.19 -17.33
N VAL A 123 21.10 -7.28 -16.13
CA VAL A 123 21.54 -6.50 -14.97
C VAL A 123 21.75 -7.45 -13.81
N GLN A 124 22.87 -7.30 -13.12
CA GLN A 124 23.06 -7.92 -11.82
C GLN A 124 22.54 -6.96 -10.76
N VAL A 125 21.62 -7.42 -9.92
CA VAL A 125 21.03 -6.60 -8.86
C VAL A 125 22.08 -6.36 -7.77
N PRO A 126 22.42 -5.09 -7.46
CA PRO A 126 23.39 -4.78 -6.40
C PRO A 126 22.93 -5.24 -5.01
N VAL A 127 23.88 -5.35 -4.08
CA VAL A 127 23.58 -5.64 -2.67
C VAL A 127 22.69 -4.54 -2.08
N GLY A 128 21.71 -4.94 -1.26
CA GLY A 128 20.74 -4.02 -0.68
C GLY A 128 19.79 -3.37 -1.69
N HIS A 129 19.73 -3.88 -2.92
CA HIS A 129 18.79 -3.45 -3.95
C HIS A 129 17.89 -4.60 -4.38
N ILE A 130 16.77 -4.25 -5.00
CA ILE A 130 15.80 -5.17 -5.56
C ILE A 130 15.41 -4.70 -6.96
N TRP A 131 15.06 -5.66 -7.82
CA TRP A 131 14.50 -5.41 -9.13
C TRP A 131 13.00 -5.64 -9.09
N VAL A 132 12.23 -4.59 -9.42
CA VAL A 132 10.77 -4.60 -9.38
C VAL A 132 10.16 -4.27 -10.73
N GLU A 133 9.10 -4.99 -11.08
CA GLU A 133 8.36 -4.79 -12.33
C GLU A 133 6.87 -4.67 -12.06
N GLY A 134 6.16 -4.03 -12.98
CA GLY A 134 4.70 -4.10 -13.01
C GLY A 134 4.21 -5.40 -13.62
N ASP A 135 3.01 -5.86 -13.24
CA ASP A 135 2.35 -6.98 -13.93
C ASP A 135 1.73 -6.54 -15.28
N GLY A 136 1.58 -5.22 -15.49
CA GLY A 136 0.96 -4.60 -16.66
C GLY A 136 1.78 -4.69 -17.95
N ALA A 137 1.18 -4.22 -19.05
CA ALA A 137 1.91 -4.07 -20.30
C ALA A 137 3.03 -3.04 -20.14
N ALA A 138 4.20 -3.31 -20.74
CA ALA A 138 5.41 -2.50 -20.61
C ALA A 138 5.23 -1.00 -20.98
N ARG A 139 4.23 -0.67 -21.80
CA ARG A 139 3.92 0.72 -22.17
C ARG A 139 3.21 1.52 -21.06
N ASP A 140 2.58 0.83 -20.12
CA ASP A 140 1.73 1.43 -19.08
C ASP A 140 2.39 1.39 -17.68
N THR A 141 3.65 0.94 -17.61
CA THR A 141 4.36 0.66 -16.37
C THR A 141 5.68 1.44 -16.31
N LEU A 142 5.79 2.38 -15.37
CA LEU A 142 7.10 2.87 -14.93
C LEU A 142 7.63 1.93 -13.85
N ASP A 143 8.70 1.22 -14.13
CA ASP A 143 9.31 0.22 -13.25
C ASP A 143 10.85 0.20 -13.34
N SER A 144 11.49 -0.86 -12.84
CA SER A 144 12.97 -0.94 -12.81
C SER A 144 13.59 -0.95 -14.20
N GLU A 145 12.83 -1.29 -15.25
CA GLU A 145 13.32 -1.15 -16.63
C GLU A 145 13.56 0.33 -16.98
N THR A 146 12.89 1.27 -16.28
CA THR A 146 13.03 2.72 -16.48
C THR A 146 14.05 3.37 -15.54
N TYR A 147 13.97 3.11 -14.23
CA TYR A 147 14.82 3.76 -13.22
C TYR A 147 15.97 2.89 -12.68
N GLY A 148 16.01 1.60 -13.03
CA GLY A 148 17.00 0.65 -12.56
C GLY A 148 16.65 -0.04 -11.23
N PRO A 149 17.61 -0.74 -10.61
CA PRO A 149 17.40 -1.39 -9.30
C PRO A 149 17.08 -0.35 -8.22
N ILE A 150 16.15 -0.66 -7.34
CA ILE A 150 15.78 0.23 -6.23
C ILE A 150 16.38 -0.25 -4.91
N SER A 151 16.77 0.68 -4.05
CA SER A 151 17.24 0.33 -2.70
C SER A 151 16.09 -0.26 -1.87
N THR A 152 16.38 -1.29 -1.08
CA THR A 152 15.43 -1.85 -0.10
C THR A 152 14.97 -0.82 0.93
N GLY A 153 15.74 0.26 1.14
CA GLY A 153 15.36 1.36 2.03
C GLY A 153 14.14 2.15 1.57
N LEU A 154 13.81 2.15 0.27
CA LEU A 154 12.61 2.81 -0.25
C LEU A 154 11.32 2.05 0.04
N VAL A 155 11.43 0.79 0.46
CA VAL A 155 10.29 -0.09 0.72
C VAL A 155 9.56 0.36 1.98
N ILE A 156 8.31 0.76 1.80
CA ILE A 156 7.41 1.23 2.87
C ILE A 156 6.68 0.04 3.51
N GLY A 157 6.28 -0.93 2.69
CA GLY A 157 5.39 -1.99 3.13
C GLY A 157 5.22 -3.11 2.12
N LYS A 158 4.66 -4.21 2.59
CA LYS A 158 4.34 -5.40 1.79
C LYS A 158 2.84 -5.51 1.59
N ALA A 159 2.41 -5.55 0.35
CA ALA A 159 1.03 -5.85 0.03
C ALA A 159 0.75 -7.33 0.31
N THR A 160 -0.10 -7.61 1.30
CA THR A 160 -0.35 -8.98 1.76
C THR A 160 -1.78 -9.46 1.52
N HIS A 161 -2.76 -8.56 1.58
CA HIS A 161 -4.18 -8.91 1.41
C HIS A 161 -4.88 -7.89 0.51
N ILE A 162 -5.76 -8.38 -0.35
CA ILE A 162 -6.75 -7.56 -1.05
C ILE A 162 -7.96 -7.46 -0.12
N LEU A 163 -8.39 -6.24 0.18
CA LEU A 163 -9.53 -5.96 1.05
C LEU A 163 -10.79 -5.64 0.25
N TRP A 164 -10.63 -5.02 -0.92
CA TRP A 164 -11.71 -4.65 -1.82
C TRP A 164 -11.25 -4.77 -3.27
N PRO A 165 -12.11 -5.23 -4.19
CA PRO A 165 -13.53 -5.60 -4.01
C PRO A 165 -13.74 -6.95 -3.31
N LEU A 166 -14.86 -7.11 -2.59
CA LEU A 166 -15.09 -8.27 -1.70
C LEU A 166 -15.00 -9.64 -2.40
N HIS A 167 -15.35 -9.73 -3.68
CA HIS A 167 -15.23 -10.98 -4.45
C HIS A 167 -13.78 -11.40 -4.74
N LYS A 168 -12.84 -10.46 -4.62
CA LYS A 168 -11.39 -10.69 -4.73
C LYS A 168 -10.67 -10.61 -3.39
N ALA A 169 -11.41 -10.34 -2.30
CA ALA A 169 -10.81 -10.17 -0.99
C ALA A 169 -10.16 -11.49 -0.55
N GLY A 170 -8.91 -11.40 -0.11
CA GLY A 170 -8.12 -12.58 0.19
C GLY A 170 -6.64 -12.29 0.30
N ARG A 171 -5.88 -13.32 0.71
CA ARG A 171 -4.43 -13.24 0.80
C ARG A 171 -3.80 -13.27 -0.59
N ILE A 172 -2.85 -12.36 -0.82
CA ILE A 172 -2.05 -12.31 -2.04
C ILE A 172 -1.13 -13.53 -2.08
N LYS A 173 -1.35 -14.38 -3.08
CA LYS A 173 -0.58 -15.62 -3.31
C LYS A 173 0.70 -15.34 -4.07
N TRP A 174 1.59 -14.56 -3.47
CA TRP A 174 2.84 -14.14 -4.11
C TRP A 174 3.78 -15.30 -4.47
N TRP A 175 3.71 -16.42 -3.74
CA TRP A 175 4.54 -17.60 -3.97
C TRP A 175 4.30 -18.26 -5.33
N GLU A 176 3.11 -18.11 -5.92
CA GLU A 176 2.80 -18.60 -7.27
C GLU A 176 3.60 -17.87 -8.36
N TYR A 177 4.21 -16.73 -8.03
CA TYR A 177 5.04 -15.92 -8.91
C TYR A 177 6.54 -16.01 -8.58
N ALA A 178 6.93 -16.74 -7.52
CA ALA A 178 8.33 -16.82 -7.11
C ALA A 178 9.22 -17.51 -8.17
N GLY A 179 8.66 -18.44 -8.95
CA GLY A 179 9.35 -19.09 -10.08
C GLY A 179 9.34 -18.27 -11.37
N LYS A 180 8.30 -17.44 -11.57
CA LYS A 180 7.99 -16.77 -12.84
C LYS A 180 8.83 -15.51 -13.08
N PHE A 181 10.15 -15.62 -13.06
CA PHE A 181 11.06 -14.52 -13.38
C PHE A 181 11.89 -14.83 -14.62
N ARG A 182 12.38 -13.77 -15.30
CA ARG A 182 13.15 -13.91 -16.54
C ARG A 182 14.58 -14.27 -16.21
N ASN A 183 14.92 -15.54 -16.38
CA ASN A 183 16.31 -15.98 -16.30
C ASN A 183 17.12 -15.37 -17.47
N PRO A 184 18.46 -15.24 -17.37
CA PRO A 184 19.31 -14.69 -18.44
C PRO A 184 19.11 -15.40 -19.79
N GLU A 185 18.77 -16.70 -19.75
CA GLU A 185 18.49 -17.54 -20.92
C GLU A 185 17.15 -17.22 -21.62
N GLY A 186 16.31 -16.35 -21.06
CA GLY A 186 15.02 -15.94 -21.65
C GLY A 186 13.89 -16.97 -21.51
N ARG A 187 14.09 -18.05 -20.74
CA ARG A 187 13.03 -19.01 -20.40
C ARG A 187 12.26 -18.54 -19.17
N MET A 188 10.93 -18.59 -19.23
CA MET A 188 10.08 -18.52 -18.02
C MET A 188 10.14 -19.90 -17.36
N GLN A 189 10.53 -19.97 -16.09
CA GLN A 189 10.47 -21.20 -15.29
C GLN A 189 9.42 -21.06 -14.17
#